data_AF-A0A671V5S9-F1
#
_entry.id   AF-A0A671V5S9-F1
#
_cell.length_a   1.000
_cell.length_b   1.000
_cell.length_c   1.000
_cell.angle_alpha   90.00
_cell.angle_beta   90.00
_cell.angle_gamma   90.00
#
_symmetry.space_group_name_H-M   'P 1'
#
loop_
_entity.id
_entity.type
_entity.pdbx_description
1 polymer ?
#
loop_
_entity_poly.entity_id
_entity_poly.type
_entity_poly.pdbx_seq_one_letter_code
_entity_poly.pdbx_strand_id
1 'polypeptide(L)'
;MKEKSKNAARTRREKENSEFYELAKLLPLPSAITSQLDKASIIRLTTSYLKMRIVFPEGLGESWGHVSRSTSLDGVSQELGSHLLQTLDGFIFVVAPDGKIMYISETASVHLGLSQVELTGNSIYEYIHPADHDEMTAVLTAHQPYHSHFVHEYEMERSFFLRMKCVLAKRNAGLTCGGYKVIHCSGYLKIRQYSLDMSPFDGCYQNVGLVAVGHSLPPSAVTEIKLHSNMFMFRASLDMKLIFLDSRVAELTGYEPQDLIEKTLYHHVHSCDSFHLRCAHHLLLVKGQVTTKYYRFLAKHGGWVWVQSYATIVHNSRSSRPHCIVSVNYVLTGIRSDKEEKNKTENIAIRTAPPPEPVFFSVHNKDSRAGGVDLLLFMFTYLEYNILKV
;
A
#
# COMPACT_ATOMS: atom_id res chain seq x y z
N MET A 1 25.39 -47.77 -30.10
CA MET A 1 24.34 -47.52 -29.07
C MET A 1 24.49 -46.16 -28.40
N LYS A 2 25.70 -45.76 -27.96
CA LYS A 2 25.98 -44.46 -27.31
C LYS A 2 25.66 -43.23 -28.19
N GLU A 3 25.90 -43.32 -29.49
CA GLU A 3 25.70 -42.19 -30.42
C GLU A 3 24.24 -41.86 -30.70
N LYS A 4 23.38 -42.89 -30.82
CA LYS A 4 21.92 -42.72 -30.89
C LYS A 4 21.37 -42.08 -29.61
N SER A 5 21.86 -42.50 -28.45
CA SER A 5 21.50 -41.91 -27.16
C SER A 5 21.93 -40.44 -27.05
N LYS A 6 23.13 -40.10 -27.51
CA LYS A 6 23.64 -38.73 -27.56
C LYS A 6 22.77 -37.83 -28.44
N ASN A 7 22.40 -38.28 -29.64
CA ASN A 7 21.55 -37.51 -30.55
C ASN A 7 20.13 -37.35 -29.99
N ALA A 8 19.55 -38.41 -29.41
CA ALA A 8 18.24 -38.33 -28.76
C ALA A 8 18.23 -37.33 -27.58
N ALA A 9 19.28 -37.34 -26.75
CA ALA A 9 19.41 -36.41 -25.63
C ALA A 9 19.57 -34.95 -26.12
N ARG A 10 20.28 -34.72 -27.22
CA ARG A 10 20.43 -33.41 -27.86
C ARG A 10 19.09 -32.90 -28.37
N THR A 11 18.38 -33.69 -29.19
CA THR A 11 17.06 -33.32 -29.72
C THR A 11 16.06 -33.04 -28.59
N ARG A 12 16.10 -33.81 -27.49
CA ARG A 12 15.27 -33.55 -26.32
C ARG A 12 15.55 -32.18 -25.70
N ARG A 13 16.82 -31.81 -25.54
CA ARG A 13 17.23 -30.49 -24.98
C ARG A 13 16.87 -29.35 -25.91
N GLU A 14 17.02 -29.53 -27.22
CA GLU A 14 16.62 -28.53 -28.22
C GLU A 14 15.11 -28.30 -28.19
N LYS A 15 14.31 -29.37 -28.13
CA LYS A 15 12.86 -29.26 -27.95
C LYS A 15 12.49 -28.58 -26.64
N GLU A 16 13.07 -29.02 -25.52
CA GLU A 16 12.85 -28.41 -24.20
C GLU A 16 13.15 -26.90 -24.21
N ASN A 17 14.29 -26.48 -24.79
CA ASN A 17 14.64 -25.06 -24.92
C ASN A 17 13.63 -24.29 -25.77
N SER A 18 13.11 -24.89 -26.84
CA SER A 18 12.07 -24.29 -27.67
C SER A 18 10.78 -24.08 -26.87
N GLU A 19 10.33 -25.07 -26.09
CA GLU A 19 9.13 -24.94 -25.26
C GLU A 19 9.29 -23.84 -24.20
N PHE A 20 10.48 -23.73 -23.57
CA PHE A 20 10.77 -22.64 -22.64
C PHE A 20 10.70 -21.27 -23.30
N TYR A 21 11.21 -21.15 -24.53
CA TYR A 21 11.19 -19.90 -25.27
C TYR A 21 9.76 -19.50 -25.67
N GLU A 22 8.94 -20.46 -26.11
CA GLU A 22 7.52 -20.22 -26.39
C GLU A 22 6.76 -19.84 -25.11
N LEU A 23 6.99 -20.53 -23.99
CA LEU A 23 6.39 -20.19 -22.71
C LEU A 23 6.78 -18.79 -22.24
N ALA A 24 8.04 -18.38 -22.43
CA ALA A 24 8.51 -17.04 -22.09
C ALA A 24 7.78 -15.95 -22.89
N LYS A 25 7.49 -16.19 -24.17
CA LYS A 25 6.75 -15.23 -25.02
C LYS A 25 5.31 -15.01 -24.57
N LEU A 26 4.71 -16.00 -23.91
CA LEU A 26 3.34 -15.92 -23.38
C LEU A 26 3.26 -15.14 -22.07
N LEU A 27 4.40 -14.88 -21.41
CA LEU A 27 4.41 -14.05 -20.20
C LEU A 27 4.01 -12.61 -20.55
N PRO A 28 3.26 -11.92 -19.67
CA PRO A 28 2.78 -10.57 -19.93
C PRO A 28 3.87 -9.53 -19.61
N LEU A 29 5.02 -9.69 -20.25
CA LEU A 29 6.20 -8.85 -20.11
C LEU A 29 6.72 -8.44 -21.50
N PRO A 30 7.36 -7.27 -21.64
CA PRO A 30 8.02 -6.88 -22.89
C PRO A 30 8.96 -7.95 -23.45
N SER A 31 8.98 -8.12 -24.77
CA SER A 31 9.84 -9.11 -25.46
C SER A 31 11.33 -8.93 -25.14
N ALA A 32 11.75 -7.69 -24.90
CA ALA A 32 13.11 -7.35 -24.48
C ALA A 32 13.50 -7.99 -23.13
N ILE A 33 12.52 -8.21 -22.24
CA ILE A 33 12.71 -8.87 -20.95
C ILE A 33 12.58 -10.38 -21.11
N THR A 34 11.51 -10.86 -21.74
CA THR A 34 11.23 -12.31 -21.85
C THR A 34 12.30 -13.07 -22.62
N SER A 35 12.98 -12.43 -23.57
CA SER A 35 14.11 -13.01 -24.31
C SER A 35 15.38 -13.24 -23.47
N GLN A 36 15.50 -12.61 -22.30
CA GLN A 36 16.68 -12.69 -21.44
C GLN A 36 16.44 -13.55 -20.19
N LEU A 37 15.24 -14.10 -20.01
CA LEU A 37 14.89 -14.88 -18.83
C LEU A 37 15.60 -16.24 -18.81
N ASP A 38 16.04 -16.65 -17.62
CA ASP A 38 16.48 -18.01 -17.39
C ASP A 38 15.30 -18.96 -17.18
N LYS A 39 15.52 -20.27 -17.37
CA LYS A 39 14.45 -21.29 -17.27
C LYS A 39 13.75 -21.27 -15.92
N ALA A 40 14.48 -21.01 -14.84
CA ALA A 40 13.92 -20.97 -13.49
C ALA A 40 12.98 -19.76 -13.32
N SER A 41 13.36 -18.57 -13.80
CA SER A 41 12.46 -17.40 -13.77
C SER A 41 11.24 -17.60 -14.65
N ILE A 42 11.36 -18.24 -15.81
CA ILE A 42 10.20 -18.55 -16.67
C ILE A 42 9.16 -19.35 -15.86
N ILE A 43 9.55 -20.49 -15.26
CA ILE A 43 8.63 -21.30 -14.44
C ILE A 43 8.08 -20.52 -13.25
N ARG A 44 8.94 -19.76 -12.56
CA ARG A 44 8.57 -18.98 -11.38
C ARG A 44 7.50 -17.92 -11.70
N LEU A 45 7.71 -17.18 -12.78
CA LEU A 45 6.77 -16.17 -13.27
C LEU A 45 5.47 -16.83 -13.75
N THR A 46 5.55 -17.84 -14.63
CA THR A 46 4.38 -18.58 -15.11
C THR A 46 3.53 -19.10 -13.96
N THR A 47 4.15 -19.76 -12.97
CA THR A 47 3.43 -20.30 -11.81
C THR A 47 2.76 -19.19 -11.00
N SER A 48 3.41 -18.03 -10.86
CA SER A 48 2.88 -16.90 -10.10
C SER A 48 1.68 -16.26 -10.80
N TYR A 49 1.77 -16.08 -12.12
CA TYR A 49 0.65 -15.62 -12.94
C TYR A 49 -0.51 -16.62 -12.98
N LEU A 50 -0.24 -17.93 -13.02
CA LEU A 50 -1.30 -18.95 -12.90
C LEU A 50 -1.98 -18.92 -11.53
N LYS A 51 -1.21 -18.75 -10.44
CA LYS A 51 -1.78 -18.57 -9.09
C LYS A 51 -2.62 -17.31 -8.97
N MET A 52 -2.30 -16.26 -9.73
CA MET A 52 -3.13 -15.04 -9.79
C MET A 52 -4.58 -15.33 -10.19
N ARG A 53 -4.79 -16.34 -11.04
CA ARG A 53 -6.13 -16.79 -11.45
C ARG A 53 -6.97 -17.30 -10.27
N ILE A 54 -6.35 -17.71 -9.16
CA ILE A 54 -7.09 -18.13 -7.95
C ILE A 54 -7.72 -16.91 -7.27
N VAL A 55 -6.97 -15.79 -7.21
CA VAL A 55 -7.43 -14.50 -6.67
C VAL A 55 -8.49 -13.89 -7.58
N PHE A 56 -8.32 -14.04 -8.90
CA PHE A 56 -9.19 -13.47 -9.92
C PHE A 56 -9.66 -14.56 -10.92
N PRO A 57 -10.61 -15.43 -10.51
CA PRO A 57 -11.01 -16.63 -11.26
C PRO A 57 -11.78 -16.33 -12.55
N GLU A 58 -12.60 -15.30 -12.55
CA GLU A 58 -13.32 -14.83 -13.75
C GLU A 58 -12.38 -14.05 -14.70
N GLY A 59 -11.10 -13.97 -14.35
CA GLY A 59 -10.22 -12.95 -14.87
C GLY A 59 -10.40 -11.67 -14.08
N LEU A 60 -9.77 -10.66 -14.61
CA LEU A 60 -10.16 -9.31 -14.33
C LEU A 60 -10.83 -8.95 -15.68
N GLY A 61 -12.15 -8.81 -15.75
CA GLY A 61 -12.85 -8.65 -17.04
C GLY A 61 -13.03 -9.95 -17.85
N GLU A 62 -13.05 -9.88 -19.19
CA GLU A 62 -13.45 -11.01 -20.06
C GLU A 62 -12.48 -12.20 -20.03
N SER A 63 -12.68 -13.09 -19.04
CA SER A 63 -12.31 -14.52 -18.99
C SER A 63 -11.03 -14.90 -19.75
N TRP A 64 -9.89 -14.90 -19.03
CA TRP A 64 -8.60 -15.53 -19.40
C TRP A 64 -8.52 -16.16 -20.81
N GLY A 65 -8.47 -15.32 -21.86
CA GLY A 65 -8.36 -15.77 -23.25
C GLY A 65 -9.62 -15.68 -24.13
N HIS A 66 -10.70 -15.03 -23.69
CA HIS A 66 -11.84 -14.75 -24.55
C HIS A 66 -11.58 -13.48 -25.39
N VAL A 67 -11.30 -13.66 -26.69
CA VAL A 67 -11.14 -12.55 -27.63
C VAL A 67 -12.52 -12.00 -27.98
N SER A 68 -12.98 -10.95 -27.30
CA SER A 68 -14.11 -10.16 -27.80
C SER A 68 -13.67 -9.18 -28.88
N ARG A 69 -14.61 -8.88 -29.77
CA ARG A 69 -14.44 -7.94 -30.88
C ARG A 69 -14.07 -6.57 -30.31
N SER A 70 -12.88 -6.09 -30.63
CA SER A 70 -12.35 -4.78 -30.24
C SER A 70 -13.42 -3.69 -30.26
N THR A 71 -13.81 -3.21 -29.09
CA THR A 71 -14.55 -1.95 -28.95
C THR A 71 -13.55 -0.83 -28.69
N SER A 72 -13.82 0.37 -29.20
CA SER A 72 -12.95 1.56 -29.10
C SER A 72 -12.63 2.02 -27.67
N LEU A 73 -13.21 1.40 -26.64
CA LEU A 73 -13.02 1.69 -25.22
C LEU A 73 -11.79 0.99 -24.60
N ASP A 74 -11.23 -0.04 -25.25
CA ASP A 74 -10.08 -0.79 -24.72
C ASP A 74 -8.77 0.01 -24.80
N GLY A 75 -8.60 0.81 -25.87
CA GLY A 75 -7.43 1.69 -26.03
C GLY A 75 -7.38 2.81 -24.99
N VAL A 76 -8.54 3.34 -24.59
CA VAL A 76 -8.65 4.35 -23.52
C VAL A 76 -8.32 3.74 -22.17
N SER A 77 -8.80 2.52 -21.90
CA SER A 77 -8.52 1.80 -20.65
C SER A 77 -7.03 1.44 -20.50
N GLN A 78 -6.35 1.12 -21.60
CA GLN A 78 -4.90 0.87 -21.67
C GLN A 78 -4.07 2.12 -21.33
N GLU A 79 -4.37 3.26 -21.96
CA GLU A 79 -3.67 4.52 -21.68
C GLU A 79 -3.91 4.94 -20.23
N LEU A 80 -5.15 4.84 -19.75
CA LEU A 80 -5.53 5.13 -18.37
C LEU A 80 -4.75 4.28 -17.37
N GLY A 81 -4.67 2.96 -17.53
CA GLY A 81 -3.93 2.09 -16.60
C GLY A 81 -2.45 2.45 -16.46
N SER A 82 -1.80 2.82 -17.56
CA SER A 82 -0.39 3.25 -17.56
C SER A 82 -0.20 4.63 -16.92
N HIS A 83 -1.08 5.59 -17.22
CA HIS A 83 -1.04 6.93 -16.62
C HIS A 83 -1.38 6.91 -15.12
N LEU A 84 -2.28 6.02 -14.71
CA LEU A 84 -2.68 5.84 -13.32
C LEU A 84 -1.54 5.30 -12.46
N LEU A 85 -0.80 4.30 -12.95
CA LEU A 85 0.42 3.83 -12.29
C LEU A 85 1.48 4.92 -12.18
N GLN A 86 1.68 5.70 -13.25
CA GLN A 86 2.66 6.79 -13.26
C GLN A 86 2.28 7.90 -12.28
N THR A 87 0.98 8.06 -12.01
CA THR A 87 0.45 9.01 -11.02
C THR A 87 0.53 8.45 -9.59
N LEU A 88 0.59 7.13 -9.43
CA LEU A 88 0.74 6.47 -8.15
C LEU A 88 2.18 6.63 -7.62
N ASP A 89 2.33 7.29 -6.47
CA ASP A 89 3.62 7.40 -5.76
C ASP A 89 3.94 6.10 -4.99
N GLY A 90 3.93 4.98 -5.72
CA GLY A 90 4.06 3.65 -5.16
C GLY A 90 4.02 2.52 -6.19
N PHE A 91 3.70 1.33 -5.70
CA PHE A 91 3.60 0.12 -6.50
C PHE A 91 2.49 -0.78 -5.99
N ILE A 92 1.91 -1.55 -6.90
CA ILE A 92 0.88 -2.54 -6.59
C ILE A 92 1.57 -3.88 -6.36
N PHE A 93 1.09 -4.67 -5.40
CA PHE A 93 1.58 -6.02 -5.21
C PHE A 93 0.46 -6.95 -4.70
N VAL A 94 0.60 -8.22 -5.03
CA VAL A 94 -0.33 -9.28 -4.63
C VAL A 94 0.47 -10.41 -4.02
N VAL A 95 0.07 -10.84 -2.82
CA VAL A 95 0.78 -11.86 -2.03
C VAL A 95 -0.15 -13.01 -1.71
N ALA A 96 0.31 -14.23 -1.94
CA ALA A 96 -0.41 -15.44 -1.57
C ALA A 96 -0.39 -15.64 -0.04
N PRO A 97 -1.27 -16.49 0.52
CA PRO A 97 -1.28 -16.77 1.96
C PRO A 97 0.03 -17.35 2.50
N ASP A 98 0.79 -18.05 1.64
CA ASP A 98 2.11 -18.60 1.94
C ASP A 98 3.25 -17.54 1.89
N GLY A 99 2.91 -16.26 1.65
CA GLY A 99 3.85 -15.17 1.53
C GLY A 99 4.51 -15.05 0.16
N LYS A 100 4.15 -15.87 -0.83
CA LYS A 100 4.70 -15.76 -2.18
C LYS A 100 4.14 -14.54 -2.91
N ILE A 101 5.02 -13.70 -3.47
CA ILE A 101 4.62 -12.56 -4.29
C ILE A 101 4.06 -13.12 -5.61
N MET A 102 2.76 -13.03 -5.84
CA MET A 102 2.14 -13.47 -7.09
C MET A 102 2.29 -12.43 -8.19
N TYR A 103 2.36 -11.15 -7.81
CA TYR A 103 2.56 -10.04 -8.72
C TYR A 103 3.09 -8.82 -7.97
N ILE A 104 3.86 -8.01 -8.67
CA ILE A 104 4.24 -6.66 -8.26
C ILE A 104 4.38 -5.79 -9.51
N SER A 105 3.97 -4.53 -9.47
CA SER A 105 4.07 -3.63 -10.63
C SER A 105 5.51 -3.24 -10.92
N GLU A 106 5.80 -2.90 -12.18
CA GLU A 106 7.13 -2.45 -12.61
C GLU A 106 7.64 -1.21 -11.85
N THR A 107 6.72 -0.38 -11.34
CA THR A 107 7.02 0.83 -10.55
C THR A 107 7.73 0.52 -9.24
N ALA A 108 7.74 -0.73 -8.76
CA ALA A 108 8.56 -1.13 -7.62
C ALA A 108 10.06 -0.87 -7.86
N SER A 109 10.52 -0.95 -9.11
CA SER A 109 11.90 -0.62 -9.49
C SER A 109 12.24 0.85 -9.24
N VAL A 110 11.28 1.76 -9.40
CA VAL A 110 11.46 3.20 -9.16
C VAL A 110 11.55 3.49 -7.66
N HIS A 111 10.81 2.75 -6.83
CA HIS A 111 10.69 3.02 -5.39
C HIS A 111 11.67 2.24 -4.51
N LEU A 112 12.04 1.03 -4.94
CA LEU A 112 12.90 0.09 -4.22
C LEU A 112 14.17 -0.29 -4.97
N GLY A 113 14.24 -0.08 -6.30
CA GLY A 113 15.38 -0.50 -7.12
C GLY A 113 15.38 -1.97 -7.50
N LEU A 114 14.31 -2.69 -7.15
CA LEU A 114 14.16 -4.13 -7.40
C LEU A 114 13.21 -4.34 -8.59
N SER A 115 13.60 -5.22 -9.52
CA SER A 115 12.79 -5.46 -10.72
C SER A 115 11.58 -6.35 -10.43
N GLN A 116 10.50 -6.19 -11.20
CA GLN A 116 9.32 -7.08 -11.13
C GLN A 116 9.71 -8.56 -11.32
N VAL A 117 10.63 -8.85 -12.24
CA VAL A 117 11.13 -10.20 -12.53
C VAL A 117 11.91 -10.79 -11.35
N GLU A 118 12.68 -9.96 -10.64
CA GLU A 118 13.41 -10.39 -9.45
C GLU A 118 12.45 -10.77 -8.32
N LEU A 119 11.42 -9.97 -8.09
CA LEU A 119 10.50 -10.09 -6.96
C LEU A 119 9.41 -11.17 -7.16
N THR A 120 8.82 -11.22 -8.36
CA THR A 120 7.65 -12.05 -8.62
C THR A 120 7.97 -13.53 -8.48
N GLY A 121 7.19 -14.22 -7.66
CA GLY A 121 7.31 -15.63 -7.37
C GLY A 121 8.33 -15.99 -6.29
N ASN A 122 8.98 -15.02 -5.65
CA ASN A 122 9.75 -15.25 -4.44
C ASN A 122 8.92 -14.95 -3.18
N SER A 123 9.44 -15.34 -2.03
CA SER A 123 8.79 -15.04 -0.76
C SER A 123 8.96 -13.57 -0.39
N ILE A 124 7.90 -12.90 0.05
CA ILE A 124 7.98 -11.50 0.52
C ILE A 124 8.95 -11.37 1.71
N TYR A 125 9.10 -12.42 2.52
CA TYR A 125 9.99 -12.47 3.69
C TYR A 125 11.48 -12.29 3.32
N GLU A 126 11.87 -12.57 2.07
CA GLU A 126 13.22 -12.31 1.55
C GLU A 126 13.50 -10.82 1.33
N TYR A 127 12.45 -10.02 1.18
CA TYR A 127 12.53 -8.60 0.81
C TYR A 127 12.06 -7.65 1.91
N ILE A 128 11.54 -8.16 3.03
CA ILE A 128 11.15 -7.35 4.19
C ILE A 128 12.15 -7.55 5.34
N HIS A 129 12.27 -6.53 6.18
CA HIS A 129 13.14 -6.59 7.36
C HIS A 129 12.69 -7.73 8.30
N PRO A 130 13.59 -8.55 8.85
CA PRO A 130 13.23 -9.70 9.69
C PRO A 130 12.31 -9.38 10.87
N ALA A 131 12.53 -8.24 11.53
CA ALA A 131 11.68 -7.80 12.63
C ALA A 131 10.24 -7.38 12.21
N ASP A 132 9.91 -7.38 10.92
CA ASP A 132 8.55 -7.16 10.40
C ASP A 132 7.87 -8.48 9.96
N HIS A 133 8.52 -9.64 10.10
CA HIS A 133 8.00 -10.93 9.62
C HIS A 133 6.73 -11.37 10.35
N ASP A 134 6.69 -11.22 11.68
CA ASP A 134 5.52 -11.58 12.49
C ASP A 134 4.32 -10.68 12.15
N GLU A 135 4.57 -9.38 11.92
CA GLU A 135 3.54 -8.44 11.48
C GLU A 135 2.98 -8.81 10.10
N MET A 136 3.85 -9.15 9.14
CA MET A 136 3.41 -9.60 7.83
C MET A 136 2.60 -10.91 7.91
N THR A 137 3.01 -11.84 8.76
CA THR A 137 2.27 -13.09 9.00
C THR A 137 0.87 -12.80 9.56
N ALA A 138 0.78 -11.88 10.54
CA ALA A 138 -0.50 -11.45 11.08
C ALA A 138 -1.37 -10.75 10.03
N VAL A 139 -0.79 -9.93 9.16
CA VAL A 139 -1.48 -9.29 8.03
C VAL A 139 -2.09 -10.32 7.08
N LEU A 140 -1.38 -11.41 6.78
CA LEU A 140 -1.83 -12.51 5.91
C LEU A 140 -2.80 -13.48 6.59
N THR A 141 -2.96 -13.40 7.91
CA THR A 141 -3.85 -14.30 8.65
C THR A 141 -5.29 -13.81 8.59
N ALA A 142 -6.19 -14.68 8.13
CA ALA A 142 -7.62 -14.44 8.19
C ALA A 142 -8.13 -14.75 9.60
N HIS A 143 -8.82 -13.79 10.21
CA HIS A 143 -9.56 -14.03 11.45
C HIS A 143 -11.01 -14.30 11.07
N GLN A 144 -11.60 -15.38 11.59
CA GLN A 144 -12.99 -15.70 11.31
C GLN A 144 -13.91 -14.59 11.85
N PRO A 145 -14.79 -14.00 11.03
CA PRO A 145 -15.81 -13.10 11.52
C PRO A 145 -16.83 -13.90 12.33
N TYR A 146 -17.25 -13.36 13.48
CA TYR A 146 -18.20 -14.01 14.38
C TYR A 146 -19.61 -14.21 13.79
N HIS A 147 -19.91 -13.61 12.63
CA HIS A 147 -21.22 -13.70 11.97
C HIS A 147 -21.10 -13.62 10.44
N SER A 148 -20.90 -14.74 9.76
CA SER A 148 -21.07 -14.80 8.31
C SER A 148 -21.44 -16.22 7.91
N HIS A 149 -22.74 -16.51 7.81
CA HIS A 149 -23.24 -17.77 7.27
C HIS A 149 -23.75 -17.64 5.82
N PHE A 150 -23.66 -16.45 5.21
CA PHE A 150 -24.34 -16.14 3.95
C PHE A 150 -23.49 -15.45 2.87
N VAL A 151 -22.19 -15.20 3.10
CA VAL A 151 -21.33 -14.49 2.13
C VAL A 151 -20.27 -15.44 1.57
N HIS A 152 -20.32 -15.66 0.24
CA HIS A 152 -19.41 -16.55 -0.49
C HIS A 152 -17.99 -15.96 -0.63
N GLU A 153 -17.86 -14.64 -0.71
CA GLU A 153 -16.61 -13.91 -0.84
C GLU A 153 -16.70 -12.55 -0.15
N TYR A 154 -15.71 -12.19 0.66
CA TYR A 154 -15.62 -10.88 1.28
C TYR A 154 -14.17 -10.40 1.38
N GLU A 155 -14.01 -9.10 1.56
CA GLU A 155 -12.71 -8.43 1.63
C GLU A 155 -12.46 -7.90 3.04
N MET A 156 -11.25 -8.12 3.57
CA MET A 156 -10.83 -7.57 4.86
C MET A 156 -9.77 -6.51 4.64
N GLU A 157 -10.09 -5.26 4.96
CA GLU A 157 -9.13 -4.15 4.83
C GLU A 157 -7.86 -4.38 5.66
N ARG A 158 -6.74 -3.92 5.11
CA ARG A 158 -5.41 -3.96 5.72
C ARG A 158 -4.72 -2.62 5.48
N SER A 159 -4.17 -2.06 6.55
CA SER A 159 -3.29 -0.88 6.51
C SER A 159 -2.17 -1.10 7.51
N PHE A 160 -0.93 -1.12 7.03
CA PHE A 160 0.24 -1.54 7.80
C PHE A 160 1.53 -0.95 7.20
N PHE A 161 2.66 -1.11 7.89
CA PHE A 161 3.93 -0.56 7.43
C PHE A 161 4.98 -1.66 7.36
N LEU A 162 5.70 -1.75 6.24
CA LEU A 162 6.81 -2.67 6.07
C LEU A 162 8.10 -1.93 5.82
N ARG A 163 9.21 -2.41 6.38
CA ARG A 163 10.55 -2.04 5.93
C ARG A 163 10.95 -2.98 4.81
N MET A 164 10.88 -2.50 3.57
CA MET A 164 11.24 -3.27 2.38
C MET A 164 12.68 -2.96 1.95
N LYS A 165 13.40 -3.98 1.47
CA LYS A 165 14.77 -3.85 0.96
C LYS A 165 14.78 -2.84 -0.19
N CYS A 166 15.72 -1.91 -0.14
CA CYS A 166 15.91 -0.87 -1.14
C CYS A 166 17.37 -0.89 -1.60
N VAL A 167 17.55 -1.06 -2.91
CA VAL A 167 18.87 -1.11 -3.56
C VAL A 167 19.16 0.15 -4.39
N LEU A 168 18.28 1.15 -4.33
CA LEU A 168 18.51 2.44 -4.96
C LEU A 168 19.71 3.15 -4.32
N ALA A 169 20.45 3.90 -5.13
CA ALA A 169 21.50 4.77 -4.63
C ALA A 169 20.91 5.81 -3.66
N LYS A 170 21.67 6.22 -2.64
CA LYS A 170 21.22 7.14 -1.56
C LYS A 170 20.48 8.40 -2.06
N ARG A 171 20.86 8.94 -3.23
CA ARG A 171 20.22 10.12 -3.83
C ARG A 171 18.77 9.87 -4.29
N ASN A 172 18.46 8.63 -4.72
CA ASN A 172 17.15 8.26 -5.27
C ASN A 172 16.34 7.41 -4.30
N ALA A 173 16.99 6.74 -3.34
CA ALA A 173 16.34 5.89 -2.35
C ALA A 173 15.43 6.69 -1.40
N GLY A 174 15.76 7.97 -1.18
CA GLY A 174 15.21 8.75 -0.09
C GLY A 174 15.76 8.26 1.26
N LEU A 175 14.91 8.32 2.29
CA LEU A 175 15.29 7.88 3.63
C LEU A 175 15.29 6.35 3.72
N THR A 176 16.45 5.79 4.04
CA THR A 176 16.65 4.37 4.26
C THR A 176 17.48 4.12 5.52
N CYS A 177 17.20 3.01 6.21
CA CYS A 177 17.97 2.56 7.35
C CYS A 177 18.41 1.11 7.10
N GLY A 178 19.73 0.86 7.14
CA GLY A 178 20.27 -0.49 6.91
C GLY A 178 19.94 -1.09 5.53
N GLY A 179 19.70 -0.26 4.51
CA GLY A 179 19.27 -0.72 3.19
C GLY A 179 17.78 -1.05 3.10
N TYR A 180 16.97 -0.66 4.10
CA TYR A 180 15.52 -0.80 4.07
C TYR A 180 14.82 0.56 4.03
N LYS A 181 13.72 0.61 3.29
CA LYS A 181 12.84 1.76 3.13
C LYS A 181 11.48 1.45 3.77
N VAL A 182 10.90 2.40 4.49
CA VAL A 182 9.56 2.24 5.07
C VAL A 182 8.52 2.46 3.98
N ILE A 183 7.64 1.49 3.80
CA ILE A 183 6.53 1.49 2.84
C ILE A 183 5.23 1.42 3.63
N HIS A 184 4.31 2.35 3.35
CA HIS A 184 2.95 2.28 3.87
C HIS A 184 2.11 1.43 2.92
N CYS A 185 1.60 0.31 3.41
CA CYS A 185 0.81 -0.63 2.62
C CYS A 185 -0.67 -0.49 2.96
N SER A 186 -1.51 -0.32 1.95
CA SER A 186 -2.98 -0.29 2.07
C SER A 186 -3.62 -1.21 1.04
N GLY A 187 -4.64 -1.96 1.44
CA GLY A 187 -5.28 -2.95 0.58
C GLY A 187 -6.26 -3.84 1.33
N TYR A 188 -6.47 -5.05 0.85
CA TYR A 188 -7.39 -6.00 1.46
C TYR A 188 -6.92 -7.47 1.30
N LEU A 189 -7.26 -8.30 2.29
CA LEU A 189 -7.27 -9.74 2.12
C LEU A 189 -8.57 -10.16 1.44
N LYS A 190 -8.44 -10.96 0.39
CA LYS A 190 -9.55 -11.59 -0.28
C LYS A 190 -9.85 -12.93 0.38
N ILE A 191 -11.05 -13.08 0.95
CA ILE A 191 -11.47 -14.30 1.67
C ILE A 191 -12.62 -14.96 0.91
N ARG A 192 -12.51 -16.27 0.67
CA ARG A 192 -13.55 -17.07 0.02
C ARG A 192 -14.03 -18.19 0.94
N GLN A 193 -15.33 -18.44 0.94
CA GLN A 193 -15.91 -19.58 1.61
C GLN A 193 -15.62 -20.85 0.80
N TYR A 194 -15.07 -21.85 1.47
CA TYR A 194 -14.91 -23.18 0.94
C TYR A 194 -15.88 -24.12 1.67
N SER A 195 -16.76 -24.78 0.92
CA SER A 195 -17.63 -25.83 1.45
C SER A 195 -16.86 -27.14 1.44
N LEU A 196 -16.60 -27.72 2.61
CA LEU A 196 -16.23 -29.14 2.67
C LEU A 196 -17.50 -29.98 2.53
N ASP A 197 -17.44 -31.03 1.71
CA ASP A 197 -18.53 -31.99 1.46
C ASP A 197 -19.05 -32.75 2.71
N MET A 198 -18.56 -32.43 3.92
CA MET A 198 -18.83 -33.17 5.16
C MET A 198 -19.75 -32.47 6.17
N SER A 199 -20.13 -31.21 6.00
CA SER A 199 -21.20 -30.61 6.81
C SER A 199 -21.80 -29.33 6.21
N PRO A 200 -23.13 -29.25 5.99
CA PRO A 200 -23.78 -28.07 5.42
C PRO A 200 -23.85 -26.85 6.36
N PHE A 201 -23.33 -26.95 7.59
CA PHE A 201 -23.41 -25.90 8.61
C PHE A 201 -22.07 -25.27 9.00
N ASP A 202 -20.94 -25.75 8.47
CA ASP A 202 -19.61 -25.23 8.81
C ASP A 202 -18.86 -24.81 7.53
N GLY A 203 -19.08 -23.57 7.11
CA GLY A 203 -18.32 -22.97 6.01
C GLY A 203 -16.94 -22.56 6.51
N CYS A 204 -15.87 -23.20 6.02
CA CYS A 204 -14.52 -22.75 6.31
C CYS A 204 -14.12 -21.59 5.38
N TYR A 205 -13.58 -20.52 5.96
CA TYR A 205 -13.10 -19.36 5.21
C TYR A 205 -11.60 -19.50 4.92
N GLN A 206 -11.21 -19.30 3.65
CA GLN A 206 -9.82 -19.37 3.22
C GLN A 206 -9.35 -18.02 2.70
N ASN A 207 -8.17 -17.58 3.16
CA ASN A 207 -7.45 -16.48 2.54
C ASN A 207 -7.01 -16.89 1.13
N VAL A 208 -7.39 -16.11 0.13
CA VAL A 208 -7.02 -16.31 -1.28
C VAL A 208 -5.76 -15.51 -1.63
N GLY A 209 -5.58 -14.35 -1.00
CA GLY A 209 -4.41 -13.50 -1.16
C GLY A 209 -4.64 -12.08 -0.63
N LEU A 210 -3.54 -11.37 -0.40
CA LEU A 210 -3.51 -9.94 -0.14
C LEU A 210 -3.36 -9.20 -1.47
N VAL A 211 -4.24 -8.23 -1.73
CA VAL A 211 -4.09 -7.25 -2.81
C VAL A 211 -3.81 -5.91 -2.15
N ALA A 212 -2.68 -5.27 -2.47
CA ALA A 212 -2.27 -4.05 -1.79
C ALA A 212 -1.47 -3.09 -2.68
N VAL A 213 -1.46 -1.83 -2.27
CA VAL A 213 -0.58 -0.78 -2.76
C VAL A 213 0.46 -0.48 -1.68
N GLY A 214 1.73 -0.44 -2.07
CA GLY A 214 2.83 0.08 -1.27
C GLY A 214 3.16 1.51 -1.68
N HIS A 215 2.87 2.46 -0.80
CA HIS A 215 3.22 3.87 -0.98
C HIS A 215 4.59 4.14 -0.37
N SER A 216 5.46 4.76 -1.17
CA SER A 216 6.72 5.26 -0.65
C SER A 216 6.44 6.49 0.21
N LEU A 217 6.95 6.53 1.44
CA LEU A 217 6.91 7.75 2.21
C LEU A 217 7.85 8.80 1.60
N PRO A 218 7.57 10.11 1.80
CA PRO A 218 8.33 11.19 1.17
C PRO A 218 9.86 11.03 1.32
N PRO A 219 10.63 11.19 0.23
CA PRO A 219 12.05 10.83 0.19
C PRO A 219 12.98 11.84 0.89
N SER A 220 12.56 13.10 1.02
CA SER A 220 13.39 14.14 1.64
C SER A 220 13.24 14.13 3.17
N ALA A 221 14.36 14.37 3.86
CA ALA A 221 14.28 15.01 5.18
C ALA A 221 13.48 16.30 4.95
N VAL A 222 12.27 16.35 5.51
CA VAL A 222 11.16 17.30 5.32
C VAL A 222 11.52 18.78 5.05
N THR A 223 12.73 19.24 5.35
CA THR A 223 13.24 20.60 5.11
C THR A 223 13.21 21.08 3.66
N GLU A 224 13.07 20.20 2.67
CA GLU A 224 13.01 20.57 1.23
C GLU A 224 11.58 20.59 0.65
N ILE A 225 10.56 20.23 1.45
CA ILE A 225 9.18 20.18 0.96
C ILE A 225 8.63 21.60 0.90
N LYS A 226 8.18 22.02 -0.30
CA LYS A 226 7.42 23.25 -0.47
C LYS A 226 6.06 23.08 0.20
N LEU A 227 5.98 23.53 1.44
CA LEU A 227 4.76 23.47 2.23
C LEU A 227 3.66 24.34 1.57
N HIS A 228 2.48 23.78 1.38
CA HIS A 228 1.29 24.49 0.88
C HIS A 228 0.59 25.28 2.00
N SER A 229 -0.48 26.01 1.68
CA SER A 229 -1.22 26.85 2.63
C SER A 229 -1.91 26.06 3.74
N ASN A 230 -2.38 24.83 3.45
CA ASN A 230 -3.02 23.94 4.41
C ASN A 230 -2.02 23.02 5.14
N MET A 231 -0.73 23.34 5.13
CA MET A 231 0.31 22.51 5.71
C MET A 231 1.16 23.31 6.70
N PHE A 232 1.53 22.67 7.80
CA PHE A 232 2.55 23.18 8.71
C PHE A 232 3.53 22.07 9.08
N MET A 233 4.76 22.48 9.42
CA MET A 233 5.82 21.57 9.84
C MET A 233 6.19 21.81 11.29
N PHE A 234 6.50 20.74 12.02
CA PHE A 234 7.13 20.84 13.32
C PHE A 234 8.35 19.93 13.44
N ARG A 235 9.22 20.26 14.38
CA ARG A 235 10.25 19.37 14.92
C ARG A 235 9.96 19.07 16.38
N ALA A 236 10.18 17.83 16.78
CA ALA A 236 9.98 17.38 18.16
C ALA A 236 11.12 16.47 18.62
N SER A 237 11.31 16.32 19.93
CA SER A 237 12.11 15.22 20.47
C SER A 237 11.35 13.89 20.37
N LEU A 238 12.05 12.79 20.65
CA LEU A 238 11.51 11.41 20.55
C LEU A 238 10.37 11.12 21.54
N ASP A 239 10.10 12.01 22.49
CA ASP A 239 8.96 11.98 23.42
C ASP A 239 7.77 12.84 22.92
N MET A 240 7.80 13.28 21.66
CA MET A 240 6.84 14.20 21.04
C MET A 240 6.77 15.59 21.66
N LYS A 241 7.77 16.01 22.46
CA LYS A 241 7.90 17.41 22.90
C LYS A 241 8.31 18.31 21.75
N LEU A 242 7.49 19.31 21.45
CA LEU A 242 7.64 20.21 20.31
C LEU A 242 8.81 21.18 20.56
N ILE A 243 9.76 21.22 19.61
CA ILE A 243 10.98 22.03 19.67
C ILE A 243 10.89 23.23 18.71
N PHE A 244 10.23 23.04 17.58
CA PHE A 244 10.07 24.05 16.54
C PHE A 244 8.75 23.85 15.81
N LEU A 245 8.08 24.93 15.43
CA LEU A 245 6.94 24.92 14.51
C LEU A 245 7.08 26.07 13.50
N ASP A 246 6.66 25.81 12.27
CA ASP A 246 6.48 26.82 11.24
C ASP A 246 5.32 27.78 11.60
N SER A 247 5.43 29.06 11.22
CA SER A 247 4.48 30.11 11.59
C SER A 247 3.05 29.91 11.04
N ARG A 248 2.87 29.10 9.99
CA ARG A 248 1.53 28.78 9.43
C ARG A 248 0.59 28.09 10.40
N VAL A 249 1.11 27.50 11.48
CA VAL A 249 0.27 26.93 12.54
C VAL A 249 -0.70 27.97 13.13
N ALA A 250 -0.33 29.26 13.11
CA ALA A 250 -1.19 30.36 13.55
C ALA A 250 -2.42 30.54 12.68
N GLU A 251 -2.24 30.59 11.36
CA GLU A 251 -3.36 30.72 10.41
C GLU A 251 -4.29 29.50 10.44
N LEU A 252 -3.74 28.31 10.69
CA LEU A 252 -4.49 27.05 10.63
C LEU A 252 -5.21 26.67 11.93
N THR A 253 -4.69 27.10 13.09
CA THR A 253 -5.18 26.63 14.40
C THR A 253 -5.39 27.75 15.43
N GLY A 254 -4.98 28.98 15.10
CA GLY A 254 -4.95 30.13 16.01
C GLY A 254 -3.78 30.13 17.00
N TYR A 255 -2.97 29.07 17.07
CA TYR A 255 -1.81 29.01 17.95
C TYR A 255 -0.59 29.69 17.34
N GLU A 256 0.08 30.52 18.13
CA GLU A 256 1.44 30.94 17.78
C GLU A 256 2.42 29.80 18.10
N PRO A 257 3.55 29.66 17.36
CA PRO A 257 4.55 28.62 17.65
C PRO A 257 4.97 28.56 19.13
N GLN A 258 5.16 29.71 19.76
CA GLN A 258 5.52 29.84 21.18
C GLN A 258 4.48 29.27 22.15
N ASP A 259 3.20 29.18 21.75
CA ASP A 259 2.14 28.59 22.58
C ASP A 259 2.27 27.07 22.69
N LEU A 260 2.92 26.45 21.69
CA LEU A 260 3.00 24.99 21.48
C LEU A 260 4.39 24.42 21.82
N ILE A 261 5.45 25.20 21.62
CA ILE A 261 6.83 24.82 21.93
C ILE A 261 6.97 24.44 23.42
N GLU A 262 7.84 23.47 23.69
CA GLU A 262 8.09 22.85 24.99
C GLU A 262 6.92 22.03 25.59
N LYS A 263 5.78 21.94 24.89
CA LYS A 263 4.70 21.00 25.22
C LYS A 263 4.78 19.77 24.33
N THR A 264 4.23 18.65 24.80
CA THR A 264 4.10 17.47 23.94
C THR A 264 2.88 17.59 23.02
N LEU A 265 2.97 17.02 21.82
CA LEU A 265 1.85 16.99 20.86
C LEU A 265 0.55 16.47 21.50
N TYR A 266 0.63 15.53 22.44
CA TYR A 266 -0.51 14.96 23.15
C TYR A 266 -1.34 15.99 23.93
N HIS A 267 -0.78 17.13 24.33
CA HIS A 267 -1.54 18.21 24.97
C HIS A 267 -2.52 18.90 24.02
N HIS A 268 -2.28 18.77 22.71
CA HIS A 268 -3.02 19.47 21.66
C HIS A 268 -3.85 18.51 20.79
N VAL A 269 -3.98 17.26 21.21
CA VAL A 269 -4.72 16.22 20.48
C VAL A 269 -5.96 15.86 21.28
N HIS A 270 -7.08 15.68 20.57
CA HIS A 270 -8.32 15.24 21.20
C HIS A 270 -8.13 13.88 21.91
N SER A 271 -8.69 13.74 23.12
CA SER A 271 -8.47 12.57 23.98
C SER A 271 -8.86 11.24 23.31
N CYS A 272 -9.99 11.20 22.60
CA CYS A 272 -10.43 10.01 21.84
C CYS A 272 -9.43 9.55 20.77
N ASP A 273 -8.56 10.43 20.27
CA ASP A 273 -7.60 10.11 19.20
C ASP A 273 -6.21 9.76 19.77
N SER A 274 -6.00 9.98 21.08
CA SER A 274 -4.70 9.80 21.75
C SER A 274 -4.16 8.38 21.66
N PHE A 275 -5.04 7.37 21.69
CA PHE A 275 -4.61 5.96 21.54
C PHE A 275 -4.03 5.70 20.15
N HIS A 276 -4.71 6.14 19.09
CA HIS A 276 -4.22 5.98 17.72
C HIS A 276 -2.94 6.77 17.47
N LEU A 277 -2.84 7.99 18.01
CA LEU A 277 -1.61 8.77 17.96
C LEU A 277 -0.45 8.08 18.69
N ARG A 278 -0.70 7.44 19.85
CA ARG A 278 0.29 6.64 20.56
C ARG A 278 0.75 5.43 19.74
N CYS A 279 -0.15 4.75 19.04
CA CYS A 279 0.22 3.65 18.15
C CYS A 279 1.12 4.14 17.01
N ALA A 280 0.75 5.27 16.38
CA ALA A 280 1.57 5.87 15.33
C ALA A 280 2.94 6.34 15.84
N HIS A 281 3.00 6.92 17.05
CA HIS A 281 4.25 7.31 17.69
C HIS A 281 5.14 6.09 18.00
N HIS A 282 4.57 5.01 18.52
CA HIS A 282 5.33 3.76 18.73
C HIS A 282 5.89 3.23 17.41
N LEU A 283 5.07 3.18 16.36
CA LEU A 283 5.48 2.76 15.02
C LEU A 283 6.62 3.63 14.47
N LEU A 284 6.53 4.95 14.66
CA LEU A 284 7.59 5.89 14.28
C LEU A 284 8.92 5.57 14.98
N LEU A 285 8.88 5.26 16.29
CA LEU A 285 10.08 4.91 17.05
C LEU A 285 10.70 3.58 16.60
N VAL A 286 9.87 2.61 16.20
CA VAL A 286 10.34 1.28 15.77
C VAL A 286 10.83 1.27 14.32
N LYS A 287 10.14 1.97 13.41
CA LYS A 287 10.39 1.90 11.96
C LYS A 287 11.04 3.16 11.38
N GLY A 288 11.05 4.26 12.11
CA GLY A 288 11.69 5.52 11.72
C GLY A 288 10.80 6.47 10.90
N GLN A 289 9.70 5.99 10.33
CA GLN A 289 8.71 6.80 9.61
C GLN A 289 7.29 6.30 9.87
N VAL A 290 6.32 7.21 9.83
CA VAL A 290 4.90 6.87 9.95
C VAL A 290 4.02 7.88 9.23
N THR A 291 2.89 7.42 8.72
CA THR A 291 1.72 8.25 8.42
C THR A 291 0.67 7.99 9.48
N THR A 292 0.19 9.02 10.16
CA THR A 292 -0.85 8.87 11.16
C THR A 292 -2.21 8.58 10.50
N LYS A 293 -3.11 7.95 11.27
CA LYS A 293 -4.55 8.13 11.00
C LYS A 293 -4.93 9.60 11.20
N TYR A 294 -6.13 9.95 10.76
CA TYR A 294 -6.67 11.27 11.04
C TYR A 294 -6.90 11.44 12.52
N TYR A 295 -6.47 12.59 13.03
CA TYR A 295 -6.68 12.97 14.41
C TYR A 295 -7.08 14.43 14.49
N ARG A 296 -7.77 14.77 15.57
CA ARG A 296 -8.21 16.13 15.83
C ARG A 296 -7.13 16.88 16.60
N PHE A 297 -6.61 17.94 15.99
CA PHE A 297 -5.71 18.89 16.63
C PHE A 297 -6.55 20.05 17.17
N LEU A 298 -6.48 20.29 18.48
CA LEU A 298 -7.28 21.30 19.17
C LEU A 298 -6.87 22.70 18.70
N ALA A 299 -7.84 23.60 18.53
CA ALA A 299 -7.58 24.99 18.16
C ALA A 299 -7.50 25.88 19.41
N LYS A 300 -6.76 27.00 19.34
CA LYS A 300 -6.48 27.88 20.48
C LYS A 300 -7.73 28.41 21.18
N HIS A 301 -8.71 28.81 20.38
CA HIS A 301 -9.94 29.43 20.85
C HIS A 301 -11.11 28.45 20.99
N GLY A 302 -10.80 27.15 21.04
CA GLY A 302 -11.76 26.06 21.12
C GLY A 302 -12.05 25.42 19.77
N GLY A 303 -12.60 24.20 19.81
CA GLY A 303 -12.79 23.40 18.62
C GLY A 303 -11.52 22.66 18.18
N TRP A 304 -11.54 22.12 16.96
CA TRP A 304 -10.42 21.36 16.39
C TRP A 304 -10.37 21.47 14.86
N VAL A 305 -9.21 21.09 14.31
CA VAL A 305 -9.02 20.79 12.89
C VAL A 305 -8.64 19.33 12.72
N TRP A 306 -9.03 18.72 11.59
CA TRP A 306 -8.58 17.38 11.24
C TRP A 306 -7.20 17.44 10.61
N VAL A 307 -6.29 16.60 11.12
CA VAL A 307 -4.89 16.57 10.70
C VAL A 307 -4.47 15.14 10.34
N GLN A 308 -3.67 15.03 9.29
CA GLN A 308 -2.83 13.85 9.02
C GLN A 308 -1.36 14.25 9.06
N SER A 309 -0.55 13.47 9.77
CA SER A 309 0.87 13.75 9.94
C SER A 309 1.72 12.68 9.26
N TYR A 310 2.71 13.14 8.51
CA TYR A 310 3.78 12.35 7.95
C TYR A 310 5.03 12.66 8.76
N ALA A 311 5.37 11.76 9.68
CA ALA A 311 6.45 11.96 10.64
C ALA A 311 7.63 11.06 10.32
N THR A 312 8.84 11.59 10.48
CA THR A 312 10.09 10.87 10.23
C THR A 312 11.13 11.23 11.29
N ILE A 313 11.84 10.22 11.78
CA ILE A 313 13.02 10.41 12.63
C ILE A 313 14.22 10.72 11.73
N VAL A 314 14.83 11.87 11.94
CA VAL A 314 16.05 12.29 11.23
C VAL A 314 17.23 12.34 12.18
N HIS A 315 18.41 12.01 11.66
CA HIS A 315 19.65 12.19 12.39
C HIS A 315 20.15 13.63 12.20
N ASN A 316 20.40 14.34 13.30
CA ASN A 316 20.97 15.68 13.29
C ASN A 316 22.40 15.62 13.81
N SER A 317 23.36 15.42 12.89
CA SER A 317 24.79 15.34 13.21
C SER A 317 25.38 16.65 13.77
N ARG A 318 24.64 17.76 13.70
CA ARG A 318 25.06 19.09 14.19
C ARG A 318 24.42 19.47 15.53
N SER A 319 23.68 18.57 16.18
CA SER A 319 22.99 18.82 17.45
C SER A 319 23.48 17.91 18.57
N SER A 320 23.42 18.40 19.81
CA SER A 320 23.63 17.59 21.02
C SER A 320 22.59 16.48 21.19
N ARG A 321 21.43 16.60 20.52
CA ARG A 321 20.45 15.53 20.39
C ARG A 321 20.59 14.90 18.99
N PRO A 322 21.14 13.68 18.87
CA PRO A 322 21.47 13.09 17.58
C PRO A 322 20.23 12.76 16.74
N HIS A 323 19.04 12.68 17.35
CA HIS A 323 17.80 12.38 16.65
C HIS A 323 16.70 13.36 17.02
N CYS A 324 15.90 13.76 16.03
CA CYS A 324 14.64 14.45 16.23
C CYS A 324 13.57 13.92 15.28
N ILE A 325 12.31 14.11 15.67
CA ILE A 325 11.17 13.89 14.80
C ILE A 325 10.97 15.16 13.98
N VAL A 326 10.76 15.00 12.67
CA VAL A 326 10.25 16.05 11.80
C VAL A 326 8.92 15.57 11.23
N SER A 327 7.89 16.39 11.35
CA SER A 327 6.54 16.06 10.89
C SER A 327 6.01 17.12 9.94
N VAL A 328 5.51 16.69 8.79
CA VAL A 328 4.65 17.49 7.91
C VAL A 328 3.21 17.15 8.23
N ASN A 329 2.42 18.18 8.49
CA ASN A 329 1.05 18.02 8.99
C ASN A 329 0.11 18.69 8.00
N TYR A 330 -0.78 17.89 7.40
CA TYR A 330 -1.81 18.34 6.47
C TYR A 330 -3.07 18.62 7.27
N VAL A 331 -3.54 19.86 7.19
CA VAL A 331 -4.82 20.28 7.76
C VAL A 331 -5.90 20.07 6.71
N LEU A 332 -6.89 19.26 7.07
CA LEU A 332 -7.91 18.75 6.15
C LEU A 332 -9.21 19.56 6.20
N THR A 333 -9.46 20.25 7.31
CA THR A 333 -10.68 21.03 7.54
C THR A 333 -10.38 22.36 8.20
N GLY A 334 -11.26 23.34 8.04
CA GLY A 334 -11.29 24.52 8.93
C GLY A 334 -11.64 24.15 10.38
N ILE A 335 -11.52 25.12 11.28
CA ILE A 335 -11.80 24.96 12.71
C ILE A 335 -13.29 24.64 12.91
N ARG A 336 -13.60 23.52 13.59
CA ARG A 336 -14.96 23.11 13.96
C ARG A 336 -15.15 23.17 15.47
N SER A 337 -16.34 23.53 15.95
CA SER A 337 -16.68 23.54 17.38
C SER A 337 -17.97 22.79 17.70
N ASP A 338 -18.03 22.11 18.86
CA ASP A 338 -19.24 21.43 19.35
C ASP A 338 -20.46 22.37 19.51
N LYS A 339 -20.23 23.68 19.59
CA LYS A 339 -21.29 24.69 19.74
C LYS A 339 -22.01 25.00 18.43
N GLU A 340 -21.34 24.89 17.29
CA GLU A 340 -21.98 25.02 15.96
C GLU A 340 -22.81 23.79 15.58
N GLU A 341 -22.54 22.63 16.21
CA GLU A 341 -23.28 21.38 15.99
C GLU A 341 -24.68 21.37 16.63
N LYS A 342 -24.91 22.18 17.69
CA LYS A 342 -26.21 22.23 18.37
C LYS A 342 -27.31 23.01 17.64
N ASN A 343 -26.95 23.83 16.63
CA ASN A 343 -27.91 24.69 15.92
C ASN A 343 -28.38 24.14 14.55
N LYS A 344 -28.02 22.90 14.18
CA LYS A 344 -28.48 22.25 12.94
C LYS A 344 -28.94 20.83 13.25
N THR A 345 -30.23 20.69 13.55
CA THR A 345 -30.91 19.41 13.77
C THR A 345 -31.06 18.67 12.43
N GLU A 346 -30.01 18.00 11.97
CA GLU A 346 -30.08 16.93 10.96
C GLU A 346 -28.74 16.14 10.95
N ASN A 347 -28.82 14.88 11.42
CA ASN A 347 -27.80 13.84 11.41
C ASN A 347 -26.46 14.15 12.10
N ILE A 348 -26.46 14.06 13.43
CA ILE A 348 -25.28 14.18 14.33
C ILE A 348 -24.17 13.17 13.99
N ALA A 349 -24.52 11.96 13.50
CA ALA A 349 -23.54 10.89 13.24
C ALA A 349 -22.64 11.11 12.00
N ILE A 350 -23.02 12.00 11.07
CA ILE A 350 -22.31 12.20 9.79
C ILE A 350 -21.27 13.34 9.91
N ARG A 351 -21.32 14.18 10.97
CA ARG A 351 -20.56 15.45 11.05
C ARG A 351 -19.35 15.42 12.00
N THR A 352 -19.33 14.52 12.98
CA THR A 352 -18.19 14.25 13.88
C THR A 352 -17.20 13.23 13.31
N ALA A 353 -17.54 12.59 12.19
CA ALA A 353 -16.67 11.65 11.50
C ALA A 353 -15.41 12.39 10.98
N PRO A 354 -14.25 11.71 10.90
CA PRO A 354 -13.14 12.20 10.10
C PRO A 354 -13.65 12.62 8.72
N PRO A 355 -13.08 13.66 8.08
CA PRO A 355 -13.32 13.85 6.66
C PRO A 355 -13.05 12.50 5.99
N PRO A 356 -13.82 12.13 4.94
CA PRO A 356 -13.45 10.95 4.18
C PRO A 356 -11.97 11.12 3.86
N GLU A 357 -11.14 10.13 4.24
CA GLU A 357 -9.76 10.10 3.76
C GLU A 357 -9.86 10.38 2.25
N PRO A 358 -9.09 11.35 1.67
CA PRO A 358 -9.23 11.67 0.27
C PRO A 358 -9.25 10.32 -0.41
N VAL A 359 -10.30 10.09 -1.19
CA VAL A 359 -10.58 8.76 -1.73
C VAL A 359 -9.43 8.43 -2.65
N PHE A 360 -8.39 7.93 -2.05
CA PHE A 360 -7.42 7.10 -2.67
C PHE A 360 -7.91 5.69 -2.39
N PHE A 361 -8.36 5.32 -1.19
CA PHE A 361 -8.81 3.95 -0.93
C PHE A 361 -9.83 3.91 0.22
N SER A 362 -11.12 3.76 -0.08
CA SER A 362 -12.14 3.29 0.88
C SER A 362 -13.09 2.38 0.12
N VAL A 363 -13.08 1.09 0.46
CA VAL A 363 -13.94 0.08 -0.14
C VAL A 363 -15.09 -0.16 0.83
N HIS A 364 -16.14 0.66 0.77
CA HIS A 364 -17.41 0.27 1.36
C HIS A 364 -18.62 0.64 0.49
N ASN A 365 -19.25 -0.45 0.07
CA ASN A 365 -20.66 -0.69 -0.18
C ASN A 365 -21.22 -0.44 -1.59
N LYS A 366 -21.81 -1.53 -2.12
CA LYS A 366 -22.44 -1.70 -3.44
C LYS A 366 -23.75 -0.91 -3.64
N ASP A 367 -24.05 0.07 -2.79
CA ASP A 367 -25.26 0.88 -2.94
C ASP A 367 -24.94 2.21 -3.61
N SER A 368 -25.45 2.28 -4.84
CA SER A 368 -25.28 3.33 -5.83
C SER A 368 -25.60 4.73 -5.30
N ARG A 369 -24.77 5.72 -5.68
CA ARG A 369 -25.12 7.12 -6.09
C ARG A 369 -24.09 8.22 -5.75
N ALA A 370 -22.84 7.91 -5.44
CA ALA A 370 -21.78 8.92 -5.42
C ALA A 370 -20.69 8.55 -6.45
N GLY A 371 -20.49 9.41 -7.45
CA GLY A 371 -19.54 9.22 -8.55
C GLY A 371 -18.07 9.35 -8.14
N GLY A 372 -17.62 8.53 -7.18
CA GLY A 372 -16.21 8.27 -6.94
C GLY A 372 -15.74 7.15 -7.87
N VAL A 373 -14.56 7.31 -8.47
CA VAL A 373 -13.93 6.26 -9.28
C VAL A 373 -13.55 5.12 -8.34
N ASP A 374 -14.19 3.96 -8.49
CA ASP A 374 -13.98 2.81 -7.62
C ASP A 374 -12.55 2.30 -7.77
N LEU A 375 -11.83 2.16 -6.67
CA LEU A 375 -10.46 1.69 -6.73
C LEU A 375 -10.38 0.16 -6.90
N LEU A 376 -11.46 -0.59 -6.63
CA LEU A 376 -11.57 -1.92 -7.21
C LEU A 376 -11.43 -1.78 -8.72
N LEU A 377 -12.18 -0.90 -9.39
CA LEU A 377 -12.04 -0.66 -10.83
C LEU A 377 -10.61 -0.23 -11.22
N PHE A 378 -9.90 0.58 -10.41
CA PHE A 378 -8.48 0.93 -10.62
C PHE A 378 -7.52 -0.27 -10.57
N MET A 379 -7.64 -1.12 -9.55
CA MET A 379 -6.79 -2.32 -9.42
C MET A 379 -7.18 -3.37 -10.45
N PHE A 380 -8.48 -3.49 -10.74
CA PHE A 380 -9.02 -4.31 -11.81
C PHE A 380 -8.45 -3.83 -13.15
N THR A 381 -8.75 -2.64 -13.67
CA THR A 381 -8.27 -2.17 -14.99
C THR A 381 -6.76 -2.28 -15.19
N TYR A 382 -5.95 -2.06 -14.15
CA TYR A 382 -4.50 -2.24 -14.25
C TYR A 382 -4.04 -3.71 -14.30
N LEU A 383 -4.56 -4.55 -13.39
CA LEU A 383 -4.26 -5.99 -13.40
C LEU A 383 -4.88 -6.66 -14.64
N GLU A 384 -6.04 -6.20 -15.10
CA GLU A 384 -6.72 -6.60 -16.35
C GLU A 384 -5.72 -6.51 -17.49
N TYR A 385 -5.20 -5.33 -17.70
CA TYR A 385 -4.35 -5.07 -18.85
C TYR A 385 -3.01 -5.82 -18.82
N ASN A 386 -2.38 -5.93 -17.64
CA ASN A 386 -1.04 -6.50 -17.51
C ASN A 386 -1.01 -8.01 -17.23
N ILE A 387 -2.16 -8.67 -17.06
CA ILE A 387 -2.20 -10.12 -16.76
C ILE A 387 -3.03 -10.89 -17.81
N LEU A 388 -3.93 -10.25 -18.57
CA LEU A 388 -4.79 -10.89 -19.59
C LEU A 388 -4.09 -11.37 -20.89
N LYS A 389 -2.75 -11.29 -21.00
CA LYS A 389 -2.02 -11.82 -22.18
C LYS A 389 -1.58 -13.29 -22.06
N VAL A 390 -1.91 -13.98 -20.97
CA VAL A 390 -1.56 -15.40 -20.73
C VAL A 390 -2.70 -16.34 -21.04
#